data_AF-A0A1G9MM92-F1
#
_entry.id   AF-A0A1G9MM92-F1
#
_cell.length_a   1.000
_cell.length_b   1.000
_cell.length_c   1.000
_cell.angle_alpha   90.00
_cell.angle_beta   90.00
_cell.angle_gamma   90.00
#
_symmetry.space_group_name_H-M   'P 1'
#
loop_
_entity.id
_entity.type
_entity.pdbx_description
1 polymer ?
#
loop_
_entity_poly.entity_id
_entity_poly.type
_entity_poly.pdbx_seq_one_letter_code
_entity_poly.pdbx_strand_id
1 'polypeptide(L)'
;MKKDIPFLPVEGVKVAVTRQINEDKQAEWRVFLLNRNDETLRSVFVTSRGYTRSDSGNPQETSTLRHFFEKVEGHGVQLIELIDTSVFHLTNEFWVSYFIGDQVYDKRFIFVPGSLDESNLIQIGQLGQEGVLHD
;
A
#
# COMPACT_ATOMS: atom_id res chain seq x y z
N MET A 1 -2.62 24.68 19.70
CA MET A 1 -1.49 23.90 20.26
C MET A 1 -1.82 22.44 20.12
N LYS A 2 -1.27 21.75 19.11
CA LYS A 2 -1.47 20.30 18.95
C LYS A 2 -0.45 19.63 19.86
N LYS A 3 -0.93 18.94 20.90
CA LYS A 3 -0.10 18.11 21.78
C LYS A 3 0.63 17.09 20.92
N ASP A 4 1.91 16.91 21.18
CA ASP A 4 2.77 15.92 20.53
C ASP A 4 2.13 14.54 20.66
N ILE A 5 1.69 14.00 19.51
CA ILE A 5 1.17 12.64 19.43
C ILE A 5 2.40 11.74 19.42
N PRO A 6 2.56 10.82 20.39
CA PRO A 6 3.69 9.90 20.37
C PRO A 6 3.63 9.06 19.11
N PHE A 7 4.67 9.16 18.27
CA PHE A 7 4.87 8.27 17.13
C PHE A 7 5.35 6.93 17.69
N LEU A 8 4.40 6.04 17.97
CA LEU A 8 4.68 4.64 18.28
C LEU A 8 5.09 3.92 16.98
N PRO A 9 6.03 2.96 17.03
CA PRO A 9 6.42 2.20 15.84
C PRO A 9 5.19 1.52 15.25
N VAL A 10 4.96 1.76 13.96
CA VAL A 10 3.90 1.11 13.17
C VAL A 10 4.33 -0.33 12.94
N GLU A 11 4.07 -1.19 13.91
CA GLU A 11 4.24 -2.63 13.77
C GLU A 11 2.94 -3.22 13.19
N GLY A 12 3.09 -4.20 12.29
CA GLY A 12 1.99 -5.04 11.79
C GLY A 12 1.17 -4.56 10.58
N VAL A 13 1.13 -3.27 10.22
CA VAL A 13 0.45 -2.83 8.99
C VAL A 13 1.39 -2.87 7.80
N LYS A 14 0.99 -3.55 6.72
CA LYS A 14 1.79 -3.71 5.49
C LYS A 14 0.97 -3.37 4.25
N VAL A 15 1.66 -3.00 3.17
CA VAL A 15 1.04 -2.88 1.84
C VAL A 15 1.66 -3.92 0.91
N ALA A 16 0.81 -4.65 0.19
CA ALA A 16 1.22 -5.64 -0.79
C ALA A 16 0.74 -5.22 -2.18
N VAL A 17 1.63 -5.26 -3.17
CA VAL A 17 1.28 -5.15 -4.59
C VAL A 17 1.39 -6.54 -5.18
N THR A 18 0.26 -7.14 -5.54
CA THR A 18 0.17 -8.53 -5.99
C THR A 18 -0.24 -8.63 -7.44
N ARG A 19 0.11 -9.76 -8.06
CA ARG A 19 -0.28 -10.12 -9.41
C ARG A 19 -1.11 -11.39 -9.37
N GLN A 20 -2.22 -11.40 -10.10
CA GLN A 20 -2.97 -12.62 -10.41
C GLN A 20 -3.15 -12.72 -11.93
N ILE A 21 -2.96 -13.93 -12.46
CA ILE A 21 -3.29 -14.20 -13.86
C ILE A 21 -4.79 -14.51 -13.94
N ASN A 22 -5.52 -13.75 -14.75
CA ASN A 22 -6.94 -13.98 -14.99
C ASN A 22 -7.16 -15.09 -16.03
N GLU A 23 -8.43 -15.43 -16.29
CA GLU A 23 -8.81 -16.50 -17.24
C GLU A 23 -8.30 -16.23 -18.67
N ASP A 24 -8.15 -14.96 -19.05
CA ASP A 24 -7.63 -14.49 -20.34
C ASP A 24 -6.08 -14.47 -20.41
N LYS A 25 -5.40 -15.04 -19.41
CA LYS A 25 -3.93 -15.04 -19.28
C LYS A 25 -3.31 -13.65 -19.15
N GLN A 26 -4.07 -12.67 -18.69
CA GLN A 26 -3.58 -11.32 -18.42
C GLN A 26 -3.23 -11.17 -16.94
N ALA A 27 -2.16 -10.43 -16.67
CA ALA A 27 -1.75 -10.09 -15.33
C ALA A 27 -2.58 -8.92 -14.80
N GLU A 28 -3.40 -9.17 -13.77
CA GLU A 28 -4.09 -8.12 -13.03
C GLU A 28 -3.33 -7.83 -11.74
N TRP A 29 -2.99 -6.55 -11.54
CA TRP A 29 -2.24 -6.10 -10.38
C TRP A 29 -3.13 -5.37 -9.38
N ARG A 30 -2.99 -5.74 -8.11
CA ARG A 30 -3.84 -5.26 -7.02
C ARG A 30 -3.01 -4.84 -5.83
N VAL A 31 -3.40 -3.74 -5.23
CA VAL A 31 -2.78 -3.21 -4.01
C VAL A 31 -3.65 -3.56 -2.82
N PHE A 32 -3.08 -4.22 -1.82
CA PHE A 32 -3.75 -4.63 -0.60
C PHE A 32 -3.12 -3.99 0.62
N LEU A 33 -3.96 -3.57 1.57
CA LEU A 33 -3.55 -3.31 2.95
C LEU A 33 -3.70 -4.61 3.75
N LEU A 34 -2.64 -5.01 4.43
CA LEU A 34 -2.63 -6.17 5.32
C LEU A 34 -2.52 -5.65 6.75
N ASN A 35 -3.53 -5.94 7.56
CA ASN A 35 -3.43 -5.75 9.01
C ASN A 35 -2.91 -7.05 9.62
N ARG A 36 -1.68 -7.07 10.12
CA ARG A 36 -1.11 -8.21 10.85
C ARG A 36 -1.11 -8.03 12.36
N ASN A 37 -1.75 -6.97 12.83
CA ASN A 37 -2.03 -6.79 14.25
C ASN A 37 -3.25 -7.62 14.65
N ASP A 38 -3.38 -7.87 15.96
CA ASP A 38 -4.58 -8.47 16.54
C ASP A 38 -5.73 -7.46 16.58
N GLU A 39 -5.41 -6.17 16.68
CA GLU A 39 -6.37 -5.07 16.78
C GLU A 39 -6.97 -4.70 15.42
N THR A 40 -8.26 -4.40 15.42
CA THR A 40 -8.96 -3.80 14.28
C THR A 40 -8.47 -2.37 14.04
N LEU A 41 -8.03 -2.09 12.81
CA LEU A 41 -7.78 -0.73 12.36
C LEU A 41 -9.13 -0.05 12.11
N ARG A 42 -9.30 1.20 12.54
CA ARG A 42 -10.50 2.00 12.32
C ARG A 42 -10.19 3.26 11.52
N SER A 43 -11.18 3.74 10.78
CA SER A 43 -11.09 4.98 10.00
C SER A 43 -9.82 5.02 9.16
N VAL A 44 -9.63 4.01 8.33
CA VAL A 44 -8.42 3.83 7.52
C VAL A 44 -8.52 4.72 6.29
N PHE A 45 -7.58 5.63 6.14
CA PHE A 45 -7.42 6.50 4.99
C PHE A 45 -6.18 6.06 4.21
N VAL A 46 -6.31 5.87 2.90
CA VAL A 46 -5.19 5.58 2.02
C VAL A 46 -5.15 6.62 0.91
N THR A 47 -4.05 7.35 0.81
CA THR A 47 -3.78 8.24 -0.33
C THR A 47 -2.73 7.58 -1.23
N SER A 48 -3.05 7.38 -2.51
CA SER A 48 -2.10 6.83 -3.49
C SER A 48 -1.72 7.85 -4.56
N ARG A 49 -0.46 7.82 -4.98
CA ARG A 49 0.07 8.61 -6.10
C ARG A 49 1.37 8.01 -6.63
N GLY A 50 1.62 8.20 -7.92
CA GLY A 50 2.89 7.90 -8.58
C GLY A 50 3.62 9.18 -8.97
N TYR A 51 4.93 9.26 -8.76
CA TYR A 51 5.74 10.41 -9.16
C TYR A 51 7.17 10.01 -9.56
N THR A 52 7.83 10.82 -10.39
CA THR A 52 9.27 10.69 -10.65
C THR A 52 10.08 11.35 -9.53
N ARG A 53 11.32 10.89 -9.32
CA ARG A 53 12.21 11.53 -8.36
C ARG A 53 12.47 12.98 -8.75
N SER A 54 12.65 13.84 -7.75
CA SER A 54 12.79 15.29 -7.94
C SER A 54 14.04 15.70 -8.74
N ASP A 55 15.03 14.82 -8.88
CA ASP A 55 16.23 14.99 -9.68
C ASP A 55 16.08 14.49 -11.14
N SER A 56 14.92 13.96 -11.51
CA SER A 56 14.63 13.56 -12.88
C SER A 56 14.41 14.79 -13.78
N GLY A 57 15.00 14.78 -14.98
CA GLY A 57 14.88 15.88 -15.94
C GLY A 57 13.48 16.04 -16.55
N ASN A 58 12.58 15.07 -16.34
CA ASN A 58 11.21 15.07 -16.85
C ASN A 58 10.25 14.71 -15.71
N PRO A 59 9.61 15.69 -15.04
CA PRO A 59 8.67 15.43 -13.96
C PRO A 59 7.41 14.76 -14.51
N GLN A 60 7.04 13.62 -13.94
CA GLN A 60 5.76 12.96 -14.19
C GLN A 60 5.11 12.66 -12.84
N GLU A 61 3.81 12.92 -12.74
CA GLU A 61 2.99 12.63 -11.56
C GLU A 61 1.62 12.10 -12.02
N THR A 62 1.04 11.16 -11.28
CA THR A 62 -0.33 10.69 -11.48
C THR A 62 -1.32 11.53 -10.69
N SER A 63 -2.61 11.41 -10.99
CA SER A 63 -3.64 11.90 -10.08
C SER A 63 -3.48 11.26 -8.69
N THR A 64 -3.80 12.02 -7.64
CA THR A 64 -3.87 11.50 -6.28
C THR A 64 -5.23 10.86 -6.03
N LEU A 65 -5.24 9.57 -5.70
CA LEU A 65 -6.45 8.85 -5.31
C LEU A 65 -6.57 8.78 -3.78
N ARG A 66 -7.80 8.76 -3.28
CA ARG A 66 -8.10 8.73 -1.85
C ARG A 66 -9.14 7.66 -1.57
N HIS A 67 -8.78 6.73 -0.71
CA HIS A 67 -9.60 5.61 -0.30
C HIS A 67 -9.91 5.73 1.19
N PHE A 68 -11.12 5.33 1.55
CA PHE A 68 -11.56 5.28 2.94
C PHE A 68 -12.19 3.93 3.24
N PHE A 69 -11.75 3.32 4.34
CA PHE A 69 -12.32 2.09 4.87
C PHE A 69 -12.69 2.31 6.32
N GLU A 70 -13.93 1.98 6.68
CA GLU A 70 -14.42 2.16 8.05
C GLU A 70 -13.58 1.37 9.05
N LYS A 71 -13.22 0.14 8.68
CA LYS A 71 -12.36 -0.73 9.49
C LYS A 71 -11.65 -1.78 8.64
N VAL A 72 -10.52 -2.27 9.16
CA VAL A 72 -9.83 -3.48 8.70
C VAL A 72 -9.58 -4.34 9.93
N GLU A 73 -10.22 -5.50 10.00
CA GLU A 73 -10.12 -6.40 11.17
C GLU A 73 -8.68 -6.85 11.45
N GLY A 74 -8.42 -7.27 12.69
CA GLY A 74 -7.16 -7.94 13.04
C GLY A 74 -6.90 -9.15 12.12
N HIS A 75 -5.66 -9.32 11.69
CA HIS A 75 -5.27 -10.30 10.65
C HIS A 75 -6.01 -10.17 9.31
N GLY A 76 -6.69 -9.05 9.10
CA GLY A 76 -7.52 -8.77 7.93
C GLY A 76 -6.74 -8.28 6.72
N VAL A 77 -7.42 -8.33 5.58
CA VAL A 77 -6.93 -7.87 4.28
C VAL A 77 -7.97 -6.93 3.68
N GLN A 78 -7.53 -5.81 3.13
CA GLN A 78 -8.38 -4.86 2.42
C GLN A 78 -7.78 -4.54 1.05
N LEU A 79 -8.55 -4.76 -0.02
CA LEU A 79 -8.20 -4.26 -1.35
C LEU A 79 -8.25 -2.73 -1.34
N ILE A 80 -7.14 -2.08 -1.70
CA ILE A 80 -7.05 -0.63 -1.87
C ILE A 80 -7.50 -0.27 -3.28
N GLU A 81 -6.76 -0.73 -4.30
CA GLU A 81 -7.02 -0.40 -5.70
C GLU A 81 -6.42 -1.42 -6.67
N LEU A 82 -6.87 -1.35 -7.93
CA LEU A 82 -6.15 -1.94 -9.05
C LEU A 82 -5.06 -0.97 -9.49
N ILE A 83 -3.87 -1.47 -9.80
CA ILE A 83 -2.75 -0.64 -10.27
C ILE A 83 -2.36 -1.05 -11.69
N ASP A 84 -2.22 -0.06 -12.57
CA ASP A 84 -1.81 -0.30 -13.95
C ASP A 84 -0.28 -0.42 -14.04
N THR A 85 0.22 -1.40 -14.80
CA THR A 85 1.67 -1.59 -14.94
C THR A 85 2.39 -0.41 -15.61
N SER A 86 1.67 0.45 -16.34
CA SER A 86 2.22 1.66 -16.95
C SER A 86 2.69 2.71 -15.95
N VAL A 87 2.41 2.56 -14.64
CA VAL A 87 2.97 3.44 -13.60
C VAL A 87 4.14 2.82 -12.83
N PHE A 88 4.58 1.61 -13.19
CA PHE A 88 5.67 0.92 -12.45
C PHE A 88 7.04 1.58 -12.66
N HIS A 89 7.20 2.40 -13.70
CA HIS A 89 8.40 3.22 -13.88
C HIS A 89 8.42 4.45 -12.96
N LEU A 90 7.34 4.72 -12.24
CA LEU A 90 7.23 5.78 -11.24
C LEU A 90 7.56 5.25 -9.84
N THR A 91 7.81 6.18 -8.92
CA THR A 91 7.76 5.90 -7.49
C THR A 91 6.30 5.92 -7.06
N ASN A 92 5.76 4.77 -6.68
CA ASN A 92 4.38 4.63 -6.24
C ASN A 92 4.32 4.71 -4.70
N GLU A 93 3.66 5.74 -4.20
CA GLU A 93 3.49 6.02 -2.77
C GLU A 93 2.07 5.69 -2.32
N PHE A 94 1.96 4.90 -1.25
CA PHE A 94 0.72 4.64 -0.53
C PHE A 94 0.87 5.17 0.89
N TRP A 95 0.18 6.28 1.15
CA TRP A 95 0.17 6.92 2.45
C TRP A 95 -1.07 6.45 3.23
N VAL A 96 -0.85 5.63 4.25
CA VAL A 96 -1.89 5.00 5.07
C VAL A 96 -1.94 5.66 6.45
N SER A 97 -3.13 6.13 6.83
CA SER A 97 -3.43 6.61 8.18
C SER A 97 -4.61 5.81 8.76
N TYR A 98 -4.55 5.47 10.05
CA TYR A 98 -5.57 4.67 10.71
C TYR A 98 -5.56 4.88 12.21
N PHE A 99 -6.60 4.39 12.89
CA PHE A 99 -6.72 4.39 14.35
C PHE A 99 -6.65 2.98 14.92
N ILE A 100 -5.94 2.82 16.04
CA ILE A 100 -6.09 1.68 16.96
C ILE A 100 -6.50 2.27 18.31
N GLY A 101 -7.72 1.98 18.75
CA GLY A 101 -8.35 2.72 19.86
C GLY A 101 -8.48 4.21 19.51
N ASP A 102 -8.01 5.08 20.41
CA ASP A 102 -8.01 6.54 20.22
C ASP A 102 -6.70 7.08 19.62
N GLN A 103 -5.72 6.20 19.38
CA GLN A 103 -4.40 6.57 18.86
C GLN A 103 -4.40 6.52 17.34
N VAL A 104 -3.95 7.60 16.71
CA VAL A 104 -3.74 7.68 15.26
C VAL A 104 -2.32 7.24 14.89
N TYR A 105 -2.23 6.49 13.79
CA TYR A 105 -1.01 6.01 13.18
C TYR A 105 -0.98 6.43 11.73
N ASP A 106 0.23 6.56 11.20
CA ASP A 106 0.45 7.10 9.87
C ASP A 106 1.77 6.57 9.29
N LYS A 107 1.73 6.04 8.06
CA LYS A 107 2.88 5.43 7.39
C LYS A 107 2.82 5.57 5.87
N ARG A 108 3.98 5.83 5.26
CA ARG A 108 4.14 5.83 3.80
C ARG A 108 4.86 4.56 3.36
N PHE A 109 4.26 3.84 2.41
CA PHE A 109 4.82 2.69 1.72
C PHE A 109 5.24 3.13 0.32
N ILE A 110 6.52 2.98 -0.02
CA ILE A 110 7.09 3.56 -1.24
C ILE A 110 7.67 2.44 -2.11
N PHE A 111 7.02 2.17 -3.24
CA PHE A 111 7.48 1.24 -4.25
C PHE A 111 8.24 2.02 -5.33
N VAL A 112 9.57 1.97 -5.27
CA VAL A 112 10.45 2.64 -6.24
C VAL A 112 10.45 1.92 -7.59
N PRO A 113 10.85 2.57 -8.70
CA PRO A 113 10.99 1.90 -9.99
C PRO A 113 11.85 0.64 -9.90
N GLY A 114 11.40 -0.45 -10.52
CA GLY A 114 12.04 -1.77 -10.47
C GLY A 114 11.73 -2.60 -9.22
N SER A 115 11.10 -2.02 -8.18
CA SER A 115 10.73 -2.80 -6.99
C SER A 115 9.67 -3.87 -7.29
N LEU A 116 8.80 -3.63 -8.28
CA LEU A 116 7.71 -4.52 -8.69
C LEU A 116 8.09 -5.51 -9.81
N ASP A 117 9.39 -5.62 -10.12
CA ASP A 117 9.89 -6.54 -11.14
C ASP A 117 9.69 -8.01 -10.73
N GLU A 118 9.60 -8.90 -11.73
CA GLU A 118 9.31 -10.33 -11.51
C GLU A 118 10.30 -11.00 -10.54
N SER A 119 11.57 -10.58 -10.54
CA SER A 119 12.62 -11.11 -9.66
C SER A 119 12.40 -10.81 -8.18
N ASN A 120 11.55 -9.84 -7.85
CA ASN A 120 11.26 -9.44 -6.47
C ASN A 120 9.95 -10.04 -5.96
N LEU A 121 9.21 -10.78 -6.81
CA LEU A 121 7.96 -11.39 -6.42
C LEU A 121 8.20 -12.52 -5.42
N ILE A 122 7.46 -12.45 -4.32
CA ILE A 122 7.41 -13.47 -3.29
C ILE A 122 5.98 -14.00 -3.15
N GLN A 123 5.87 -15.20 -2.61
CA GLN A 123 4.59 -15.77 -2.21
C GLN A 123 4.07 -15.05 -0.95
N ILE A 124 2.91 -14.42 -1.05
CA ILE A 124 2.24 -13.74 0.07
C ILE A 124 1.15 -14.66 0.60
N GLY A 125 1.51 -15.51 1.58
CA GLY A 125 0.63 -16.56 2.09
C GLY A 125 -0.75 -16.10 2.56
N GLN A 126 -0.85 -14.90 3.16
CA GLN A 126 -2.13 -14.33 3.61
C GLN A 126 -3.10 -14.01 2.46
N LEU A 127 -2.58 -13.83 1.24
CA LEU A 127 -3.37 -13.57 0.02
C LEU A 127 -3.46 -14.79 -0.90
N GLY A 128 -2.60 -15.79 -0.73
CA GLY A 128 -2.45 -16.89 -1.68
C GLY A 128 -2.01 -16.42 -3.08
N GLN A 129 -1.30 -15.28 -3.14
CA GLN A 129 -0.91 -14.61 -4.37
C GLN A 129 0.59 -14.27 -4.35
N GLU A 130 1.17 -14.09 -5.54
CA GLU A 130 2.53 -13.57 -5.70
C GLU A 130 2.52 -12.05 -5.76
N GLY A 131 3.53 -11.42 -5.17
CA GLY A 131 3.61 -9.97 -5.11
C GLY A 131 4.85 -9.45 -4.40
N VAL A 132 4.89 -8.15 -4.21
CA VAL A 132 5.89 -7.46 -3.38
C VAL A 132 5.21 -6.97 -2.13
N LEU A 133 5.79 -7.27 -0.98
CA LEU A 133 5.30 -6.87 0.33
C LEU A 133 6.20 -5.78 0.90
N HIS A 134 5.66 -4.60 1.14
CA HIS A 134 6.36 -3.50 1.81
C HIS A 134 5.92 -3.44 3.27
N ASP A 135 6.90 -3.37 4.16
CA ASP A 135 6.67 -3.36 5.59
C ASP A 135 6.49 -1.97 6.18
#